data_AF-A0A9X0QE58-F1
#
_entry.id   AF-A0A9X0QE58-F1
#
_cell.length_a   1.000
_cell.length_b   1.000
_cell.length_c   1.000
_cell.angle_alpha   90.00
_cell.angle_beta   90.00
_cell.angle_gamma   90.00
#
_symmetry.space_group_name_H-M   'P 1'
#
loop_
_entity.id
_entity.type
_entity.pdbx_description
1 polymer ?
#
loop_
_entity_poly.entity_id
_entity_poly.type
_entity_poly.pdbx_seq_one_letter_code
_entity_poly.pdbx_strand_id
1 'polypeptide(L)'
;MAAKRKQTKPSALQTQAPKPPTATTIKPASKFGKPKLISSKLSYKGKVFSVFTDKLEEPGGFVNTRNVIRHNGSVVILAVDESKNPADPDIILIRQYRHAAGQFLIELPAGRVDANEATLAAAKREMIEETGYRAKRWTLLTKYFASPGFLGEWMQIYLARDLREGTATPEPDENIEIFRLPFSEALALIAANKIHDGKTLIGLMLYDSARRAGHF
;
A
#
# COMPACT_ATOMS: atom_id res chain seq x y z
N MET A 1 22.84 -68.90 4.73
CA MET A 1 21.46 -68.40 4.94
C MET A 1 21.51 -66.87 4.91
N ALA A 2 20.90 -66.24 3.90
CA ALA A 2 20.94 -64.80 3.69
C ALA A 2 19.71 -64.11 4.32
N ALA A 3 19.93 -63.20 5.26
CA ALA A 3 18.87 -62.39 5.87
C ALA A 3 18.55 -61.18 4.97
N LYS A 4 17.30 -61.12 4.48
CA LYS A 4 16.77 -59.98 3.69
C LYS A 4 16.63 -58.73 4.56
N ARG A 5 17.43 -57.70 4.30
CA ARG A 5 17.20 -56.32 4.79
C ARG A 5 16.00 -55.73 4.04
N LYS A 6 14.89 -55.47 4.75
CA LYS A 6 13.78 -54.66 4.24
C LYS A 6 14.20 -53.19 4.23
N GLN A 7 14.23 -52.58 3.04
CA GLN A 7 14.28 -51.12 2.89
C GLN A 7 12.91 -50.54 3.25
N THR A 8 12.87 -49.72 4.30
CA THR A 8 11.74 -48.82 4.57
C THR A 8 11.96 -47.51 3.81
N LYS A 9 11.03 -47.16 2.92
CA LYS A 9 11.00 -45.85 2.25
C LYS A 9 10.73 -44.75 3.29
N PRO A 10 11.38 -43.57 3.21
CA PRO A 10 11.00 -42.44 4.03
C PRO A 10 9.64 -41.91 3.56
N SER A 11 8.68 -41.87 4.49
CA SER A 11 7.38 -41.22 4.33
C SER A 11 7.60 -39.71 4.17
N ALA A 12 7.21 -39.15 3.03
CA ALA A 12 7.17 -37.72 2.84
C ALA A 12 6.11 -37.13 3.77
N LEU A 13 6.53 -36.43 4.83
CA LEU A 13 5.63 -35.53 5.56
C LEU A 13 5.20 -34.43 4.60
N GLN A 14 3.99 -34.56 4.07
CA GLN A 14 3.27 -33.44 3.48
C GLN A 14 2.96 -32.45 4.61
N THR A 15 3.83 -31.46 4.80
CA THR A 15 3.49 -30.27 5.57
C THR A 15 2.44 -29.49 4.78
N GLN A 16 1.16 -29.75 5.07
CA GLN A 16 0.08 -28.89 4.62
C GLN A 16 0.35 -27.48 5.16
N ALA A 17 0.40 -26.49 4.27
CA ALA A 17 0.42 -25.10 4.67
C ALA A 17 -0.77 -24.84 5.63
N PRO A 18 -0.56 -24.11 6.73
CA PRO A 18 -1.66 -23.80 7.64
C PRO A 18 -2.74 -23.08 6.84
N LYS A 19 -3.97 -23.62 6.88
CA LYS A 19 -5.14 -22.93 6.33
C LYS A 19 -5.19 -21.52 6.93
N PRO A 20 -5.44 -20.47 6.11
CA PRO A 20 -5.64 -19.14 6.66
C PRO A 20 -6.69 -19.23 7.76
N PRO A 21 -6.49 -18.56 8.91
CA PRO A 21 -7.45 -18.59 9.99
C PRO A 21 -8.81 -18.23 9.40
N THR A 22 -9.80 -19.12 9.58
CA THR A 22 -11.20 -18.81 9.29
C THR A 22 -11.48 -17.47 9.95
N ALA A 23 -11.77 -16.46 9.11
CA ALA A 23 -11.97 -15.08 9.51
C ALA A 23 -12.75 -15.07 10.82
N THR A 24 -12.06 -14.78 11.93
CA THR A 24 -12.73 -14.57 13.20
C THR A 24 -13.62 -13.37 12.91
N THR A 25 -14.93 -13.59 12.93
CA THR A 25 -15.94 -12.62 12.54
C THR A 25 -15.72 -11.39 13.43
N ILE A 26 -15.02 -10.38 12.91
CA ILE A 26 -15.00 -9.07 13.55
C ILE A 26 -16.47 -8.69 13.60
N LYS A 27 -17.07 -8.68 14.80
CA LYS A 27 -18.48 -8.33 14.98
C LYS A 27 -18.70 -7.00 14.27
N PRO A 28 -19.57 -6.94 13.24
CA PRO A 28 -19.77 -5.68 12.55
C PRO A 28 -20.57 -4.74 13.47
N ALA A 29 -20.27 -3.45 13.29
CA ALA A 29 -20.90 -2.30 13.93
C ALA A 29 -20.58 -2.06 15.41
N SER A 30 -20.06 -0.84 15.63
CA SER A 30 -20.00 -0.19 16.93
C SER A 30 -21.38 -0.19 17.60
N LYS A 31 -21.41 -0.43 18.92
CA LYS A 31 -22.61 -0.20 19.77
C LYS A 31 -23.04 1.28 19.80
N PHE A 32 -22.13 2.17 19.41
CA PHE A 32 -22.33 3.62 19.35
C PHE A 32 -22.73 4.04 17.93
N GLY A 33 -23.70 4.96 17.84
CA GLY A 33 -24.10 5.58 16.57
C GLY A 33 -22.97 6.38 15.92
N LYS A 34 -23.16 6.83 14.67
CA LYS A 34 -22.24 7.77 14.03
C LYS A 34 -22.55 9.20 14.48
N PRO A 35 -21.54 10.06 14.67
CA PRO A 35 -21.77 11.47 14.94
C PRO A 35 -22.53 12.13 13.78
N LYS A 36 -23.42 13.08 14.09
CA LYS A 36 -24.15 13.87 13.09
C LYS A 36 -23.37 15.14 12.78
N LEU A 37 -23.13 15.43 11.49
CA LEU A 37 -22.53 16.69 11.07
C LEU A 37 -23.54 17.83 11.23
N ILE A 38 -23.23 18.80 12.09
CA ILE A 38 -24.03 20.01 12.31
C ILE A 38 -23.63 21.07 11.28
N SER A 39 -22.33 21.30 11.14
CA SER A 39 -21.80 22.31 10.21
C SER A 39 -20.37 21.95 9.79
N SER A 40 -19.98 22.29 8.57
CA SER A 40 -18.61 22.14 8.05
C SER A 40 -18.18 23.47 7.46
N LYS A 41 -17.19 24.14 8.07
CA LYS A 41 -16.64 25.40 7.57
C LYS A 41 -15.31 25.16 6.87
N LEU A 42 -15.15 25.66 5.65
CA LEU A 42 -13.85 25.67 4.95
C LEU A 42 -12.93 26.68 5.65
N SER A 43 -11.80 26.20 6.17
CA SER A 43 -10.80 26.99 6.89
C SER A 43 -9.58 27.31 6.03
N TYR A 44 -9.24 26.42 5.08
CA TYR A 44 -8.18 26.64 4.09
C TYR A 44 -8.43 25.79 2.83
N LYS A 45 -8.15 26.34 1.65
CA LYS A 45 -8.21 25.63 0.37
C LYS A 45 -6.84 25.64 -0.30
N GLY A 46 -6.19 24.48 -0.34
CA GLY A 46 -4.95 24.26 -1.07
C GLY A 46 -5.20 23.63 -2.44
N LYS A 47 -4.11 23.40 -3.19
CA LYS A 47 -4.13 22.65 -4.46
C LYS A 47 -4.37 21.15 -4.26
N VAL A 48 -3.79 20.59 -3.19
CA VAL A 48 -3.78 19.14 -2.93
C VAL A 48 -4.89 18.72 -1.96
N PHE A 49 -5.13 19.53 -0.92
CA PHE A 49 -6.09 19.24 0.13
C PHE A 49 -6.80 20.51 0.61
N SER A 50 -7.89 20.33 1.35
CA SER A 50 -8.63 21.41 2.01
C SER A 50 -8.78 21.13 3.50
N VAL A 51 -8.70 22.17 4.32
CA VAL A 51 -8.88 22.07 5.78
C VAL A 51 -10.26 22.58 6.14
N PHE A 52 -10.96 21.83 6.99
CA PHE A 52 -12.29 22.17 7.47
C PHE A 52 -12.36 22.13 8.98
N THR A 53 -13.21 22.99 9.55
CA THR A 53 -13.63 22.93 10.94
C THR A 53 -15.07 22.42 10.97
N ASP A 54 -15.24 21.17 11.39
CA ASP A 54 -16.51 20.47 11.49
C ASP A 54 -17.05 20.53 12.92
N LYS A 55 -18.34 20.84 13.07
CA LYS A 55 -19.08 20.64 14.32
C LYS A 55 -19.89 19.36 14.21
N LEU A 56 -19.70 18.45 15.16
CA LEU A 56 -20.32 17.14 15.20
C LEU A 56 -21.13 17.00 16.49
N GLU A 57 -22.31 16.42 16.39
CA GLU A 57 -23.09 15.94 17.53
C GLU A 57 -22.78 14.46 17.74
N GLU A 58 -22.16 14.10 18.86
CA GLU A 58 -21.88 12.72 19.23
C GLU A 58 -23.18 12.00 19.66
N PRO A 59 -23.24 10.66 19.55
CA PRO A 59 -24.34 9.89 20.15
C PRO A 59 -24.43 10.17 21.66
N GLY A 60 -25.50 10.87 22.07
CA GLY A 60 -25.64 11.41 23.43
C GLY A 60 -25.78 12.93 23.50
N GLY A 61 -25.73 13.63 22.36
CA GLY A 61 -26.02 15.07 22.26
C GLY A 61 -24.84 16.00 22.57
N PHE A 62 -23.69 15.44 22.93
CA PHE A 62 -22.47 16.22 23.13
C PHE A 62 -21.97 16.79 21.80
N VAL A 63 -21.76 18.10 21.73
CA VAL A 63 -21.26 18.76 20.52
C VAL A 63 -19.75 18.94 20.61
N ASN A 64 -19.04 18.41 19.62
CA ASN A 64 -17.59 18.51 19.49
C ASN A 64 -17.20 19.26 18.22
N THR A 65 -16.03 19.89 18.22
CA THR A 65 -15.43 20.54 17.05
C THR A 65 -14.17 19.80 16.63
N ARG A 66 -14.05 19.46 15.34
CA ARG A 66 -12.88 18.77 14.78
C ARG A 66 -12.31 19.55 13.61
N ASN A 67 -10.99 19.70 13.57
CA ASN A 67 -10.28 20.18 12.38
C ASN A 67 -9.86 18.97 11.56
N VAL A 68 -10.28 18.92 10.30
CA VAL A 68 -10.02 17.80 9.40
C VAL A 68 -9.44 18.27 8.08
N ILE A 69 -8.54 17.48 7.52
CA ILE A 69 -7.97 17.65 6.18
C ILE A 69 -8.72 16.69 5.25
N ARG A 70 -9.32 17.24 4.18
CA ARG A 70 -9.97 16.45 3.12
C ARG A 70 -9.06 16.38 1.91
N HIS A 71 -8.88 15.16 1.42
CA HIS A 71 -8.05 14.79 0.27
C HIS A 71 -8.86 13.82 -0.62
N ASN A 72 -8.64 13.84 -1.94
CA ASN A 72 -9.41 13.01 -2.88
C ASN A 72 -9.07 11.52 -2.77
N GLY A 73 -7.95 11.21 -2.12
CA GLY A 73 -7.39 9.87 -2.01
C GLY A 73 -6.22 9.67 -2.97
N SER A 74 -5.48 8.60 -2.74
CA SER A 74 -4.25 8.30 -3.48
C SER A 74 -4.18 6.82 -3.83
N VAL A 75 -3.40 6.53 -4.86
CA VAL A 75 -3.08 5.19 -5.32
C VAL A 75 -1.59 4.96 -5.14
N VAL A 76 -1.23 3.73 -4.81
CA VAL A 76 0.14 3.31 -4.53
C VAL A 76 0.40 2.06 -5.34
N ILE A 77 1.58 1.97 -5.97
CA ILE A 77 1.90 0.88 -6.88
C ILE A 77 3.05 0.08 -6.31
N LEU A 78 2.78 -1.17 -5.97
CA LEU A 78 3.80 -2.18 -5.72
C LEU A 78 4.10 -2.90 -7.04
N ALA A 79 5.09 -2.41 -7.78
CA ALA A 79 5.53 -3.01 -9.03
C ALA A 79 6.60 -4.07 -8.77
N VAL A 80 6.32 -5.31 -9.19
CA VAL A 80 7.16 -6.48 -8.95
C VAL A 80 7.61 -7.08 -10.28
N ASP A 81 8.92 -7.16 -10.46
CA ASP A 81 9.56 -7.80 -11.61
C ASP A 81 10.08 -9.20 -11.25
N GLU A 82 9.30 -10.21 -11.62
CA GLU A 82 9.62 -11.62 -11.40
C GLU A 82 10.45 -12.23 -12.56
N SER A 83 10.80 -11.45 -13.59
CA SER A 83 11.36 -11.97 -14.85
C SER A 83 12.75 -12.59 -14.70
N LYS A 84 13.58 -12.06 -13.79
CA LYS A 84 14.95 -12.55 -13.55
C LYS A 84 15.00 -13.60 -12.46
N ASN A 85 14.33 -13.35 -11.34
CA ASN A 85 14.32 -14.24 -10.18
C ASN A 85 12.93 -14.24 -9.53
N PRO A 86 12.05 -15.19 -9.87
CA PRO A 86 10.72 -15.28 -9.26
C PRO A 86 10.77 -15.52 -7.74
N ALA A 87 11.81 -16.19 -7.24
CA ALA A 87 11.96 -16.50 -5.81
C ALA A 87 12.33 -15.26 -4.98
N ASP A 88 13.02 -14.29 -5.60
CA ASP A 88 13.39 -13.01 -5.00
C ASP A 88 13.30 -11.90 -6.06
N PRO A 89 12.08 -11.43 -6.37
CA PRO A 89 11.85 -10.53 -7.49
C PRO A 89 12.35 -9.12 -7.17
N ASP A 90 12.64 -8.35 -8.21
CA ASP A 90 12.98 -6.93 -8.05
C ASP A 90 11.71 -6.12 -7.77
N ILE A 91 11.79 -5.20 -6.82
CA ILE A 91 10.74 -4.21 -6.54
C ILE A 91 11.16 -2.88 -7.13
N ILE A 92 10.27 -2.26 -7.93
CA ILE A 92 10.49 -0.89 -8.40
C ILE A 92 10.12 0.08 -7.29
N LEU A 93 11.06 0.94 -6.93
CA LEU A 93 10.96 1.93 -5.87
C LEU A 93 11.38 3.30 -6.41
N ILE A 94 11.05 4.33 -5.66
CA ILE A 94 11.50 5.68 -5.91
C ILE A 94 12.15 6.27 -4.66
N ARG A 95 13.04 7.24 -4.87
CA ARG A 95 13.56 8.13 -3.82
C ARG A 95 13.13 9.55 -4.14
N GLN A 96 12.45 10.18 -3.20
CA GLN A 96 11.93 11.54 -3.37
C GLN A 96 12.12 12.36 -2.09
N TYR A 97 12.40 13.65 -2.24
CA TYR A 97 12.41 14.59 -1.11
C TYR A 97 10.97 14.92 -0.70
N ARG A 98 10.62 14.63 0.56
CA ARG A 98 9.34 15.03 1.13
C ARG A 98 9.56 16.18 2.09
N HIS A 99 9.20 17.39 1.66
CA HIS A 99 9.41 18.61 2.45
C HIS A 99 8.77 18.54 3.84
N ALA A 100 7.57 17.95 3.97
CA ALA A 100 6.90 17.77 5.26
C ALA A 100 7.67 16.83 6.22
N ALA A 101 8.48 15.90 5.70
CA ALA A 101 9.35 15.03 6.48
C ALA A 101 10.80 15.56 6.60
N GLY A 102 11.12 16.65 5.89
CA GLY A 102 12.45 17.28 5.88
C GLY A 102 13.57 16.40 5.33
N GLN A 103 13.26 15.33 4.57
CA GLN A 103 14.24 14.35 4.14
C GLN A 103 13.84 13.62 2.86
N PHE A 104 14.81 12.93 2.24
CA PHE A 104 14.55 11.96 1.19
C PHE A 104 14.01 10.66 1.78
N LEU A 105 12.94 10.13 1.21
CA LEU A 105 12.35 8.85 1.60
C LEU A 105 12.50 7.84 0.45
N ILE A 106 12.58 6.56 0.82
CA ILE A 106 12.39 5.44 -0.10
C ILE A 106 10.91 5.11 -0.11
N GLU A 107 10.30 5.14 -1.28
CA GLU A 107 8.86 5.06 -1.44
C GLU A 107 8.46 4.09 -2.56
N LEU A 108 7.30 3.47 -2.43
CA LEU A 108 6.54 2.96 -3.57
C LEU A 108 6.02 4.14 -4.39
N PRO A 109 6.03 4.04 -5.73
CA PRO A 109 5.37 5.00 -6.62
C PRO A 109 3.93 5.23 -6.19
N ALA A 110 3.48 6.48 -6.20
CA ALA A 110 2.15 6.84 -5.72
C ALA A 110 1.74 8.24 -6.17
N GLY A 111 0.47 8.39 -6.50
CA GLY A 111 -0.07 9.70 -6.79
C GLY A 111 -1.57 9.80 -6.55
N ARG A 112 -2.10 10.96 -6.91
CA ARG A 112 -3.44 11.39 -6.51
C ARG A 112 -4.47 10.84 -7.47
N VAL A 113 -5.67 10.61 -6.94
CA VAL A 113 -6.82 10.25 -7.78
C VAL A 113 -7.55 11.53 -8.18
N ASP A 114 -7.67 11.74 -9.49
CA ASP A 114 -8.39 12.89 -10.03
C ASP A 114 -9.90 12.76 -9.85
N ALA A 115 -10.60 13.89 -9.96
CA ALA A 115 -12.05 13.91 -9.83
C ALA A 115 -12.70 13.00 -10.89
N ASN A 116 -13.51 12.04 -10.43
CA ASN A 116 -14.17 11.03 -11.25
C ASN A 116 -13.23 10.02 -11.93
N GLU A 117 -11.96 9.98 -11.56
CA GLU A 117 -11.01 8.99 -12.07
C GLU A 117 -11.20 7.65 -11.34
N ALA A 118 -11.22 6.56 -12.11
CA ALA A 118 -11.18 5.22 -11.51
C ALA A 118 -9.80 4.98 -10.89
N THR A 119 -9.75 4.44 -9.67
CA THR A 119 -8.49 4.29 -8.93
C THR A 119 -7.45 3.43 -9.64
N LEU A 120 -7.86 2.39 -10.35
CA LEU A 120 -6.94 1.60 -11.18
C LEU A 120 -6.42 2.38 -12.40
N ALA A 121 -7.22 3.31 -12.95
CA ALA A 121 -6.77 4.16 -14.05
C ALA A 121 -5.69 5.14 -13.54
N ALA A 122 -5.94 5.78 -12.37
CA ALA A 122 -4.95 6.61 -11.69
C ALA A 122 -3.66 5.83 -11.43
N ALA A 123 -3.74 4.61 -10.87
CA ALA A 123 -2.55 3.81 -10.56
C ALA A 123 -1.71 3.50 -11.80
N LYS A 124 -2.36 3.25 -12.95
CA LYS A 124 -1.67 3.01 -14.22
C LYS A 124 -1.02 4.27 -14.76
N ARG A 125 -1.70 5.42 -14.67
CA ARG A 125 -1.19 6.72 -15.10
C ARG A 125 0.06 7.10 -14.31
N GLU A 126 -0.06 7.12 -12.98
CA GLU A 126 1.04 7.44 -12.05
C GLU A 126 2.25 6.51 -12.25
N MET A 127 2.02 5.21 -12.45
CA MET A 127 3.12 4.26 -12.72
C MET A 127 3.92 4.65 -13.98
N ILE A 128 3.24 5.11 -15.03
CA ILE A 128 3.89 5.52 -16.28
C ILE A 128 4.62 6.85 -16.08
N GLU A 129 3.97 7.82 -15.44
CA GLU A 129 4.51 9.17 -15.21
C GLU A 129 5.78 9.09 -14.34
N GLU A 130 5.69 8.48 -13.15
CA GLU A 130 6.79 8.45 -12.20
C GLU A 130 7.91 7.48 -12.57
N THR A 131 7.59 6.34 -13.22
CA THR A 131 8.58 5.26 -13.41
C THR A 131 8.79 4.83 -14.87
N GLY A 132 7.90 5.19 -15.77
CA GLY A 132 7.90 4.72 -17.16
C GLY A 132 7.42 3.28 -17.35
N TYR A 133 7.23 2.52 -16.26
CA TYR A 133 6.81 1.13 -16.34
C TYR A 133 5.33 0.98 -16.66
N ARG A 134 5.01 -0.15 -17.29
CA ARG A 134 3.64 -0.63 -17.52
C ARG A 134 3.52 -2.04 -16.98
N ALA A 135 2.30 -2.42 -16.58
CA ALA A 135 2.02 -3.77 -16.09
C ALA A 135 0.77 -4.34 -16.76
N LYS A 136 0.76 -5.65 -17.02
CA LYS A 136 -0.42 -6.34 -17.58
C LYS A 136 -1.36 -6.82 -16.49
N ARG A 137 -0.84 -7.19 -15.32
CA ARG A 137 -1.63 -7.75 -14.21
C ARG A 137 -1.66 -6.77 -13.05
N TRP A 138 -2.87 -6.49 -12.59
CA TRP A 138 -3.14 -5.55 -11.50
C TRP A 138 -4.03 -6.22 -10.46
N THR A 139 -3.68 -6.09 -9.18
CA THR A 139 -4.48 -6.64 -8.07
C THR A 139 -4.52 -5.62 -6.94
N LEU A 140 -5.71 -5.27 -6.48
CA LEU A 140 -5.86 -4.43 -5.28
C LEU A 140 -5.44 -5.25 -4.06
N LEU A 141 -4.39 -4.82 -3.36
CA LEU A 141 -3.93 -5.47 -2.12
C LEU A 141 -4.72 -4.99 -0.91
N THR A 142 -4.91 -3.67 -0.78
CA THR A 142 -5.62 -3.09 0.36
C THR A 142 -6.11 -1.68 0.07
N LYS A 143 -7.09 -1.24 0.86
CA LYS A 143 -7.47 0.16 1.03
C LYS A 143 -7.34 0.52 2.51
N TYR A 144 -6.64 1.60 2.82
CA TYR A 144 -6.45 2.06 4.20
C TYR A 144 -6.50 3.59 4.31
N PHE A 145 -6.56 4.11 5.53
CA PHE A 145 -6.46 5.55 5.79
C PHE A 145 -5.07 5.88 6.33
N ALA A 146 -4.44 6.93 5.80
CA ALA A 146 -3.08 7.29 6.20
C ALA A 146 -3.00 7.79 7.66
N SER A 147 -3.93 8.66 8.07
CA SER A 147 -3.98 9.20 9.44
C SER A 147 -5.40 9.67 9.82
N PRO A 148 -6.35 8.75 10.06
CA PRO A 148 -7.78 9.06 10.14
C PRO A 148 -8.20 9.91 11.36
N GLY A 149 -7.28 10.22 12.28
CA GLY A 149 -7.55 11.13 13.39
C GLY A 149 -7.85 12.56 12.93
N PHE A 150 -7.30 12.98 11.79
CA PHE A 150 -7.53 14.31 11.22
C PHE A 150 -7.47 14.34 9.69
N LEU A 151 -6.88 13.34 9.04
CA LEU A 151 -6.71 13.29 7.59
C LEU A 151 -7.68 12.27 6.98
N GLY A 152 -8.56 12.75 6.09
CA GLY A 152 -9.52 11.95 5.34
C GLY A 152 -8.94 11.26 4.10
N GLU A 153 -7.62 11.29 3.91
CA GLU A 153 -6.95 10.59 2.81
C GLU A 153 -7.03 9.08 3.00
N TRP A 154 -7.71 8.43 2.07
CA TRP A 154 -7.60 7.00 1.86
C TRP A 154 -6.54 6.73 0.79
N MET A 155 -5.87 5.59 0.92
CA MET A 155 -4.89 5.09 -0.04
C MET A 155 -5.26 3.68 -0.50
N GLN A 156 -5.05 3.37 -1.78
CA GLN A 156 -5.21 2.03 -2.33
C GLN A 156 -3.88 1.53 -2.89
N ILE A 157 -3.42 0.38 -2.39
CA ILE A 157 -2.19 -0.25 -2.86
C ILE A 157 -2.54 -1.30 -3.92
N TYR A 158 -1.98 -1.16 -5.10
CA TYR A 158 -2.09 -2.11 -6.20
C TYR A 158 -0.78 -2.86 -6.42
N LEU A 159 -0.86 -4.18 -6.47
CA LEU A 159 0.21 -5.04 -6.99
C LEU A 159 0.18 -5.02 -8.51
N ALA A 160 1.29 -4.62 -9.12
CA ALA A 160 1.50 -4.56 -10.57
C ALA A 160 2.56 -5.61 -10.98
N ARG A 161 2.21 -6.47 -11.94
CA ARG A 161 3.07 -7.58 -12.42
C ARG A 161 3.03 -7.71 -13.94
N ASP A 162 3.94 -8.54 -14.45
CA ASP A 162 4.25 -8.69 -15.87
C ASP A 162 4.66 -7.33 -16.46
N LEU A 163 5.76 -6.81 -15.91
CA LEU A 163 6.21 -5.45 -16.18
C LEU A 163 6.81 -5.31 -17.57
N ARG A 164 6.65 -4.12 -18.14
CA ARG A 164 7.35 -3.66 -19.33
C ARG A 164 7.92 -2.27 -19.04
N GLU A 165 9.22 -2.15 -19.23
CA GLU A 165 9.94 -0.87 -19.09
C GLU A 165 9.57 0.09 -20.23
N GLY A 166 9.63 1.38 -19.91
CA GLY A 166 9.35 2.49 -20.80
C GLY A 166 10.06 3.74 -20.31
N THR A 167 9.67 4.90 -20.83
CA THR A 167 10.27 6.20 -20.45
C THR A 167 9.37 6.90 -19.45
N ALA A 168 9.94 7.28 -18.31
CA ALA A 168 9.25 8.09 -17.30
C ALA A 168 9.05 9.53 -17.80
N THR A 169 7.97 10.16 -17.36
CA THR A 169 7.64 11.56 -17.66
C THR A 169 7.06 12.22 -16.41
N PRO A 170 7.86 12.36 -15.34
CA PRO A 170 7.40 12.96 -14.09
C PRO A 170 7.04 14.44 -14.29
N GLU A 171 6.15 14.95 -13.44
CA GLU A 171 5.79 16.37 -13.46
C GLU A 171 6.98 17.27 -13.08
N PRO A 172 6.99 18.57 -13.46
CA PRO A 172 8.11 19.46 -13.18
C PRO A 172 8.47 19.63 -11.69
N ASP A 173 7.52 19.41 -10.78
CA ASP A 173 7.73 19.45 -9.33
C ASP A 173 8.07 18.08 -8.71
N GLU A 174 8.17 17.04 -9.54
CA GLU A 174 8.50 15.67 -9.15
C GLU A 174 9.96 15.34 -9.44
N ASN A 175 10.85 15.77 -8.53
CA ASN A 175 12.25 15.34 -8.56
C ASN A 175 12.38 13.95 -7.92
N ILE A 176 12.29 12.91 -8.77
CA ILE A 176 12.22 11.50 -8.37
C ILE A 176 13.42 10.73 -8.95
N GLU A 177 14.10 9.95 -8.10
CA GLU A 177 15.08 8.96 -8.51
C GLU A 177 14.43 7.57 -8.52
N ILE A 178 14.33 6.93 -9.68
CA ILE A 178 13.77 5.58 -9.82
C ILE A 178 14.90 4.56 -9.63
N PHE A 179 14.66 3.53 -8.81
CA PHE A 179 15.59 2.42 -8.66
C PHE A 179 14.83 1.12 -8.42
N ARG A 180 15.54 -0.01 -8.51
CA ARG A 180 15.00 -1.33 -8.19
C ARG A 180 15.99 -2.11 -7.34
N LEU A 181 15.47 -2.95 -6.47
CA LEU A 181 16.27 -3.86 -5.66
C LEU A 181 15.52 -5.18 -5.41
N PRO A 182 16.24 -6.28 -5.11
CA PRO A 182 15.60 -7.54 -4.75
C PRO A 182 14.66 -7.37 -3.55
N PHE A 183 13.55 -8.10 -3.55
CA PHE A 183 12.56 -8.02 -2.49
C PHE A 183 13.16 -8.33 -1.10
N SER A 184 14.08 -9.28 -1.02
CA SER A 184 14.84 -9.60 0.19
C SER A 184 15.63 -8.40 0.72
N GLU A 185 16.22 -7.60 -0.15
CA GLU A 185 16.91 -6.35 0.22
C GLU A 185 15.93 -5.29 0.70
N ALA A 186 14.75 -5.19 0.10
CA ALA A 186 13.69 -4.29 0.55
C ALA A 186 13.31 -4.59 2.00
N LEU A 187 13.14 -5.88 2.33
CA LEU A 187 12.86 -6.33 3.70
C LEU A 187 14.04 -6.07 4.64
N ALA A 188 15.28 -6.22 4.18
CA ALA A 188 16.46 -5.88 4.97
C ALA A 188 16.51 -4.37 5.30
N LEU A 189 16.12 -3.49 4.37
CA LEU A 189 16.01 -2.05 4.62
C LEU A 189 14.92 -1.71 5.65
N ILE A 190 13.80 -2.43 5.63
CA ILE A 190 12.77 -2.31 6.68
C ILE A 190 13.36 -2.73 8.04
N ALA A 191 13.98 -3.90 8.11
CA ALA A 191 14.58 -4.43 9.34
C ALA A 191 15.68 -3.51 9.90
N ALA A 192 16.43 -2.84 9.03
CA ALA A 192 17.45 -1.85 9.39
C ALA A 192 16.89 -0.45 9.70
N ASN A 193 15.56 -0.28 9.73
CA ASN A 193 14.86 0.98 9.95
C ASN A 193 15.34 2.09 8.99
N LYS A 194 15.36 1.78 7.68
CA LYS A 194 15.75 2.71 6.60
C LYS A 194 14.57 3.15 5.73
N ILE A 195 13.42 2.48 5.83
CA ILE A 195 12.18 2.88 5.17
C ILE A 195 11.23 3.46 6.21
N HIS A 196 10.89 4.74 6.06
CA HIS A 196 10.01 5.47 6.99
C HIS A 196 8.66 5.86 6.38
N ASP A 197 8.43 5.51 5.11
CA ASP A 197 7.20 5.82 4.41
C ASP A 197 6.14 4.75 4.65
N GLY A 198 5.01 5.15 5.24
CA GLY A 198 3.97 4.22 5.72
C GLY A 198 3.34 3.36 4.61
N LYS A 199 3.07 3.95 3.44
CA LYS A 199 2.49 3.20 2.30
C LYS A 199 3.45 2.12 1.78
N THR A 200 4.76 2.42 1.80
CA THR A 200 5.81 1.48 1.41
C THR A 200 5.92 0.33 2.38
N LEU A 201 5.96 0.63 3.68
CA LEU A 201 5.95 -0.39 4.73
C LEU A 201 4.74 -1.31 4.62
N ILE A 202 3.53 -0.76 4.47
CA ILE A 202 2.30 -1.53 4.34
C ILE A 202 2.33 -2.41 3.09
N GLY A 203 2.71 -1.85 1.93
CA GLY A 203 2.74 -2.58 0.66
C GLY A 203 3.70 -3.76 0.69
N LEU A 204 4.94 -3.54 1.14
CA LEU A 204 5.97 -4.58 1.21
C LEU A 204 5.61 -5.68 2.22
N MET A 205 5.11 -5.31 3.40
CA MET A 205 4.75 -6.29 4.44
C MET A 205 3.51 -7.12 4.08
N LEU A 206 2.52 -6.51 3.42
CA LEU A 206 1.36 -7.27 2.91
C LEU A 206 1.78 -8.24 1.80
N TYR A 207 2.69 -7.81 0.93
CA TYR A 207 3.21 -8.68 -0.13
C TYR A 207 4.04 -9.84 0.43
N ASP A 208 4.91 -9.60 1.42
CA ASP A 208 5.62 -10.67 2.16
C ASP A 208 4.64 -11.68 2.75
N SER A 209 3.64 -11.19 3.49
CA SER A 209 2.64 -12.05 4.12
C SER A 209 1.89 -12.88 3.09
N ALA A 210 1.57 -12.32 1.93
CA ALA A 210 0.86 -13.02 0.87
C ALA A 210 1.74 -14.07 0.17
N ARG A 211 3.02 -13.78 -0.07
CA ARG A 211 4.00 -14.76 -0.60
C ARG A 211 4.17 -15.94 0.34
N ARG A 212 4.33 -15.69 1.64
CA ARG A 212 4.45 -16.76 2.66
C ARG A 212 3.20 -17.62 2.78
N ALA A 213 2.03 -17.08 2.42
CA ALA A 213 0.77 -17.81 2.36
C ALA A 213 0.54 -18.54 1.00
N GLY A 214 1.46 -18.40 0.03
CA GLY A 214 1.36 -19.05 -1.28
C GLY A 214 0.36 -18.39 -2.24
N HIS A 215 0.05 -17.10 -2.05
CA HIS A 215 -0.87 -16.37 -2.92
C HIS A 215 -0.23 -15.83 -4.20
N PHE A 216 1.10 -15.80 -4.28
CA PHE A 216 1.88 -15.33 -5.42
C PHE A 216 3.04 -16.26 -5.71
#